data_AF-A0A0H3N729-F1
#
_entry.id   AF-A0A0H3N729-F1
#
_cell.length_a   1.000
_cell.length_b   1.000
_cell.length_c   1.000
_cell.angle_alpha   90.00
_cell.angle_beta   90.00
_cell.angle_gamma   90.00
#
_symmetry.space_group_name_H-M   'P 1'
#
loop_
_entity.id
_entity.type
_entity.pdbx_description
1 polymer ?
#
loop_
_entity_poly.entity_id
_entity_poly.type
_entity_poly.pdbx_seq_one_letter_code
_entity_poly.pdbx_strand_id
1 'polypeptide(L)' 'MFILRFADDDDNLSVKDFTSLTDLKKYISENNIDKTWHQIEEVKKVIPNLKEE' A
#
# COMPACT_ATOMS: atom_id res chain seq x y z
N MET A 1 8.49 2.87 -6.82
CA MET A 1 7.10 3.30 -6.55
C MET A 1 6.40 2.14 -5.85
N PHE A 2 5.59 2.41 -4.84
CA PHE A 2 4.90 1.41 -4.03
C PHE A 2 3.41 1.69 -4.12
N ILE A 3 2.60 0.64 -4.22
CA ILE A 3 1.15 0.76 -4.20
C ILE A 3 0.67 0.02 -2.96
N LEU A 4 -0.07 0.71 -2.12
CA LEU A 4 -0.81 0.13 -0.99
C LEU A 4 -2.26 -0.01 -1.41
N ARG A 5 -2.75 -1.24 -1.42
CA ARG A 5 -4.17 -1.54 -1.54
C ARG A 5 -4.67 -2.04 -0.19
N PHE A 6 -5.64 -1.34 0.39
CA PHE A 6 -6.18 -1.71 1.68
C PHE A 6 -7.69 -1.49 1.79
N ALA A 7 -8.35 -2.33 2.57
CA ALA A 7 -9.73 -2.12 2.99
C ALA A 7 -9.77 -1.16 4.18
N ASP A 8 -10.60 -0.12 4.07
CA ASP A 8 -10.91 0.80 5.17
C ASP A 8 -11.86 0.15 6.20
N ASP A 9 -12.16 0.83 7.31
CA ASP A 9 -13.06 0.35 8.38
C ASP A 9 -14.49 0.09 7.86
N ASP A 10 -14.90 0.73 6.77
CA ASP A 10 -16.18 0.56 6.09
C ASP A 10 -16.13 -0.51 4.96
N ASP A 11 -15.11 -1.39 4.97
CA ASP A 11 -14.85 -2.43 3.96
C ASP A 11 -14.60 -1.86 2.53
N ASN A 12 -14.37 -0.55 2.44
CA ASN A 12 -14.12 0.13 1.18
C ASN A 12 -12.67 -0.07 0.71
N LEU A 13 -12.53 -0.54 -0.51
CA LEU A 13 -11.25 -0.80 -1.16
C LEU A 13 -10.56 0.52 -1.56
N SER A 14 -9.51 0.88 -0.83
CA SER A 14 -8.69 2.06 -1.06
C SER A 14 -7.35 1.69 -1.71
N VAL A 15 -6.90 2.52 -2.65
CA VAL A 15 -5.61 2.36 -3.35
C VAL A 15 -4.82 3.65 -3.23
N LYS A 16 -3.57 3.56 -2.80
CA LYS A 16 -2.69 4.71 -2.64
C LYS A 16 -1.28 4.43 -3.12
N ASP A 17 -0.74 5.32 -3.93
CA ASP A 17 0.63 5.24 -4.44
C ASP A 17 1.60 6.04 -3.56
N PHE A 18 2.82 5.51 -3.47
CA PHE A 18 3.91 6.09 -2.71
C PHE A 18 5.19 6.05 -3.53
N THR A 19 5.96 7.12 -3.45
CA THR A 19 7.26 7.21 -4.14
C THR A 19 8.36 6.50 -3.35
N SER A 20 8.24 6.43 -2.03
CA SER A 20 9.22 5.83 -1.11
C SER A 20 8.59 4.83 -0.13
N LEU A 21 9.39 3.85 0.29
CA LEU A 21 9.00 2.87 1.32
C LEU A 21 8.80 3.56 2.68
N THR A 22 9.54 4.64 2.95
CA THR A 22 9.43 5.40 4.20
C THR A 22 8.07 6.08 4.32
N ASP A 23 7.57 6.69 3.22
CA ASP A 23 6.24 7.31 3.18
C ASP A 23 5.13 6.28 3.31
N LEU A 24 5.28 5.12 2.65
CA LEU A 24 4.38 3.98 2.82
C LEU A 24 4.27 3.54 4.28
N LYS A 25 5.41 3.31 4.94
CA LYS A 25 5.46 2.89 6.35
C LYS A 25 4.89 3.94 7.28
N LYS A 26 5.18 5.21 7.02
CA LYS A 26 4.64 6.33 7.79
C LYS A 26 3.12 6.38 7.66
N TYR A 27 2.59 6.24 6.45
CA TYR A 27 1.16 6.23 6.20
C TYR A 27 0.45 5.05 6.89
N ILE A 28 1.00 3.84 6.78
CA ILE A 28 0.48 2.65 7.47
C ILE A 28 0.40 2.88 8.98
N SER A 29 1.45 3.45 9.57
CA SER A 29 1.53 3.75 11.00
C SER A 29 0.55 4.84 11.43
N GLU A 30 0.50 5.96 10.70
CA GLU A 30 -0.40 7.10 10.99
C GLU A 30 -1.87 6.72 10.87
N ASN A 31 -2.21 5.81 9.94
CA ASN A 31 -3.59 5.38 9.69
C ASN A 31 -3.93 4.06 10.42
N ASN A 32 -3.05 3.54 11.29
CA ASN A 32 -3.23 2.27 11.99
C ASN A 32 -3.59 1.07 11.09
N ILE A 33 -3.20 1.09 9.81
CA ILE A 33 -3.52 0.04 8.82
C ILE A 33 -2.86 -1.31 9.22
N ASP A 34 -1.83 -1.26 10.07
CA ASP A 34 -1.10 -2.43 10.56
C ASP A 34 -1.84 -3.23 11.66
N LYS A 35 -2.89 -2.67 12.31
CA LYS A 35 -3.62 -3.36 13.38
C LYS A 35 -4.46 -4.53 12.86
N THR A 36 -4.73 -4.55 11.57
CA THR A 36 -5.64 -5.51 10.96
C THR A 36 -4.96 -6.02 9.69
N TRP A 37 -4.19 -7.10 9.79
CA TRP A 37 -3.55 -7.76 8.63
C TRP A 37 -4.55 -8.09 7.50
N HIS A 38 -5.84 -8.17 7.82
CA HIS A 38 -6.95 -8.34 6.88
C HIS A 38 -7.24 -7.10 6.03
N GLN A 39 -6.74 -5.92 6.40
CA GLN A 39 -6.91 -4.70 5.62
C GLN A 39 -5.89 -4.60 4.50
N ILE A 40 -4.67 -5.10 4.66
CA ILE A 40 -3.64 -5.00 3.60
C ILE A 40 -3.80 -6.19 2.64
N GLU A 41 -4.50 -5.98 1.54
CA GLU A 41 -4.65 -7.00 0.49
C GLU A 41 -3.36 -7.18 -0.32
N GLU A 42 -2.67 -6.09 -0.66
CA GLU A 42 -1.49 -6.18 -1.52
C GLU A 42 -0.55 -4.98 -1.36
N VAL A 43 0.75 -5.27 -1.19
CA VAL A 43 1.83 -4.27 -1.31
C VAL A 43 2.64 -4.60 -2.56
N LYS A 44 2.34 -3.93 -3.67
CA LYS A 44 3.10 -4.08 -4.92
C LYS A 44 4.23 -3.05 -4.98
N LYS A 45 5.46 -3.54 -5.07
CA LYS A 45 6.63 -2.72 -5.43
C LYS A 45 6.66 -2.57 -6.95
N VAL A 46 6.28 -1.40 -7.43
CA VAL A 46 6.41 -1.02 -8.84
C VAL A 46 7.87 -0.65 -9.08
N ILE A 47 8.58 -1.56 -9.75
CA ILE A 47 9.90 -1.31 -10.33
C ILE A 47 9.65 -0.80 -11.76
N PRO A 48 9.98 0.47 -12.08
CA PRO A 48 9.64 1.06 -13.38
C PRO A 48 10.52 0.55 -14.54
N ASN A 49 10.93 -0.73 -14.56
CA ASN A 49 11.76 -1.26 -15.64
C ASN A 49 11.72 -2.79 -15.79
N LEU A 50 10.53 -3.41 -15.82
CA LEU A 50 10.39 -4.66 -16.58
C LEU A 50 10.05 -4.24 -18.01
N LYS A 51 11.09 -4.07 -18.83
CA LYS A 51 10.91 -4.17 -20.28
C LYS A 51 10.24 -5.52 -20.51
N GLU A 52 9.06 -5.52 -21.12
CA GLU A 52 8.54 -6.70 -21.79
C GLU A 52 9.63 -7.17 -22.75
N GLU A 53 10.25 -8.31 -22.46
CA GLU A 53 10.95 -9.14 -23.46
C GLU A 53 9.95 -10.07 -24.13
#